data_AF-A0A4R8DBX0-F1
#
_entry.id   AF-A0A4R8DBX0-F1
#
_cell.length_a   1.000
_cell.length_b   1.000
_cell.length_c   1.000
_cell.angle_alpha   90.00
_cell.angle_beta   90.00
_cell.angle_gamma   90.00
#
_symmetry.space_group_name_H-M   'P 1'
#
loop_
_entity.id
_entity.type
_entity.pdbx_description
1 polymer ?
#
loop_
_entity_poly.entity_id
_entity_poly.type
_entity_poly.pdbx_seq_one_letter_code
_entity_poly.pdbx_strand_id
1 'polypeptide(L)'
;MRRAVAVAVLMVMVLSSCADPDQKLRSAAAQSARDAASEVRTTQLALEQLRAHQLWSQSAGQIVGDAEKGVEKATSSFSAQQPSTETSTRLYEQVTKTLDDAQTAVTAVRIALGNGDLAAAEQQLTALRQSGADLGRIGELAK
;
A
#
# COMPACT_ATOMS: atom_id res chain seq x y z
N MET A 1 16.44 13.40 49.95
CA MET A 1 17.27 13.33 48.72
C MET A 1 16.82 12.24 47.75
N ARG A 2 16.56 10.98 48.17
CA ARG A 2 16.06 9.90 47.28
C ARG A 2 14.75 10.20 46.52
N ARG A 3 13.85 10.99 47.11
CA ARG A 3 12.58 11.39 46.47
C ARG A 3 12.75 12.41 45.32
N ALA A 4 13.81 13.22 45.34
CA ALA A 4 14.08 14.20 44.27
C ALA A 4 14.64 13.53 43.01
N VAL A 5 15.42 12.46 43.18
CA VAL A 5 15.98 11.67 42.07
C VAL A 5 14.88 10.92 41.32
N ALA A 6 13.88 10.38 42.03
CA ALA A 6 12.77 9.66 41.42
C ALA A 6 11.88 10.55 40.52
N VAL A 7 11.65 11.80 40.90
CA VAL A 7 10.86 12.76 40.10
C VAL A 7 11.62 13.21 38.85
N ALA A 8 12.95 13.39 38.96
CA ALA A 8 13.79 13.76 37.83
C ALA A 8 13.88 12.66 36.76
N VAL A 9 13.97 11.39 37.16
CA VAL A 9 14.00 10.24 36.22
C VAL A 9 12.66 10.08 35.49
N LEU A 10 11.54 10.33 36.16
CA LEU A 10 10.20 10.24 35.55
C LEU A 10 9.94 11.38 34.55
N MET A 11 10.50 12.58 34.78
CA MET A 11 10.43 13.70 33.82
C MET A 11 11.28 13.49 32.56
N VAL A 12 12.45 12.83 32.67
CA VAL A 12 13.31 12.55 31.50
C VAL A 12 12.68 11.48 30.58
N MET A 13 11.91 10.53 31.12
CA MET A 13 11.17 9.55 30.30
C MET A 13 10.01 10.18 29.51
N VAL A 14 9.36 11.22 30.03
CA VAL A 14 8.25 11.90 29.32
C VAL A 14 8.77 12.74 28.14
N LEU A 15 9.99 13.26 28.20
CA LEU A 15 10.60 14.05 27.12
C LEU A 15 11.24 13.20 26.01
N SER A 16 11.40 11.89 26.22
CA SER A 16 11.98 10.98 25.21
C SER A 16 10.94 10.41 24.24
N SER A 17 9.66 10.77 24.40
CA SER A 17 8.56 10.36 23.52
C SER A 17 8.26 11.40 22.42
N CYS A 18 9.27 12.13 21.95
CA CYS A 18 9.20 12.74 20.62
C CYS A 18 9.39 11.62 19.60
N ALA A 19 8.33 10.87 19.34
CA ALA A 19 8.25 10.02 18.16
C ALA A 19 8.50 10.92 16.96
N ASP A 20 9.63 10.69 16.27
CA ASP A 20 9.99 11.43 15.07
C ASP A 20 8.81 11.34 14.08
N PRO A 21 8.16 12.46 13.74
CA PRO A 21 7.00 12.45 12.85
C PRO A 21 7.35 11.86 11.48
N ASP A 22 8.61 11.94 11.05
CA ASP A 22 9.07 11.31 9.82
C ASP A 22 9.08 9.78 9.95
N GLN A 23 9.39 9.24 11.13
CA GLN A 23 9.37 7.80 11.38
C GLN A 23 7.94 7.25 11.35
N LYS A 24 6.97 8.00 11.88
CA LYS A 24 5.55 7.62 11.80
C LYS A 24 5.05 7.60 10.35
N LEU A 25 5.44 8.58 9.54
CA LEU A 25 5.05 8.60 8.13
C LEU A 25 5.69 7.44 7.36
N ARG A 26 6.98 7.15 7.60
CA ARG A 26 7.67 6.01 6.98
C ARG A 26 7.04 4.67 7.33
N SER A 27 6.64 4.45 8.58
CA SER A 27 5.99 3.21 8.99
C SER A 27 4.59 3.07 8.37
N ALA A 28 3.82 4.16 8.31
CA ALA A 28 2.54 4.19 7.61
C ALA A 28 2.71 3.91 6.10
N ALA A 29 3.71 4.53 5.47
CA ALA A 29 4.04 4.29 4.06
C ALA A 29 4.38 2.82 3.80
N ALA A 30 5.26 2.25 4.62
CA ALA A 30 5.67 0.85 4.48
C ALA A 30 4.49 -0.11 4.68
N GLN A 31 3.61 0.16 5.65
CA GLN A 31 2.44 -0.67 5.90
C GLN A 31 1.44 -0.58 4.75
N SER A 32 1.03 0.62 4.34
CA SER A 32 0.10 0.80 3.22
C SER A 32 0.65 0.22 1.92
N ALA A 33 1.96 0.34 1.68
CA ALA A 33 2.58 -0.24 0.50
C ALA A 33 2.57 -1.77 0.51
N ARG A 34 2.81 -2.42 1.66
CA ARG A 34 2.70 -3.89 1.78
C ARG A 34 1.27 -4.37 1.57
N ASP A 35 0.30 -3.66 2.15
CA ASP A 35 -1.11 -4.00 2.01
C ASP A 35 -1.53 -3.88 0.53
N ALA A 36 -1.21 -2.76 -0.12
CA ALA A 36 -1.48 -2.59 -1.56
C ALA A 36 -0.72 -3.61 -2.44
N ALA A 37 0.55 -3.93 -2.11
CA ALA A 37 1.34 -4.91 -2.86
C ALA A 37 0.72 -6.31 -2.80
N SER A 38 0.18 -6.69 -1.63
CA SER A 38 -0.55 -7.94 -1.45
C SER A 38 -1.77 -8.00 -2.38
N GLU A 39 -2.55 -6.94 -2.47
CA GLU A 39 -3.76 -6.89 -3.32
C GLU A 39 -3.42 -6.85 -4.82
N VAL A 40 -2.36 -6.14 -5.20
CA VAL A 40 -1.81 -6.19 -6.57
C VAL A 40 -1.39 -7.62 -6.91
N ARG A 41 -0.73 -8.34 -5.98
CA ARG A 41 -0.34 -9.74 -6.19
C ARG A 41 -1.56 -10.66 -6.30
N THR A 42 -2.59 -10.44 -5.49
CA THR A 42 -3.88 -11.15 -5.59
C THR A 42 -4.50 -10.97 -6.97
N THR A 43 -4.49 -9.75 -7.50
CA THR A 43 -5.03 -9.44 -8.85
C THR A 43 -4.22 -10.15 -9.94
N GLN A 44 -2.89 -10.13 -9.87
CA GLN A 44 -2.03 -10.88 -10.79
C GLN A 44 -2.33 -12.37 -10.75
N LEU A 45 -2.43 -12.95 -9.56
CA LEU A 45 -2.70 -14.38 -9.40
C LEU A 45 -4.08 -14.74 -9.94
N ALA A 46 -5.12 -13.94 -9.66
CA ALA A 46 -6.45 -14.18 -10.20
C ALA A 46 -6.44 -14.22 -11.74
N LEU A 47 -5.68 -13.32 -12.36
CA LEU A 47 -5.53 -13.27 -13.81
C LEU A 47 -4.70 -14.47 -14.33
N GLU A 48 -3.61 -14.83 -13.68
CA GLU A 48 -2.81 -16.03 -14.01
C GLU A 48 -3.68 -17.31 -13.96
N GLN A 49 -4.50 -17.46 -12.91
CA GLN A 49 -5.40 -18.60 -12.74
C GLN A 49 -6.55 -18.61 -13.75
N LEU A 50 -7.08 -17.44 -14.12
CA LEU A 50 -8.09 -17.31 -15.16
C LEU A 50 -7.54 -17.75 -16.53
N ARG A 51 -6.31 -17.33 -16.86
CA ARG A 51 -5.61 -17.74 -18.09
C ARG A 51 -5.33 -19.23 -18.16
N ALA A 52 -5.00 -19.82 -17.01
CA ALA A 52 -4.79 -21.26 -16.89
C ALA A 52 -6.10 -22.06 -16.92
N HIS A 53 -7.26 -21.41 -17.09
CA HIS A 53 -8.60 -22.01 -16.97
C HIS A 53 -8.85 -22.71 -15.62
N GLN A 54 -8.12 -22.29 -14.59
CA GLN A 54 -8.26 -22.80 -13.22
C GLN A 54 -9.21 -21.94 -12.36
N LEU A 55 -9.71 -20.83 -12.93
CA LEU A 55 -10.65 -19.92 -12.29
C LEU A 55 -11.72 -19.48 -13.30
N TRP A 56 -12.95 -19.35 -12.83
CA TRP A 56 -14.08 -18.86 -13.62
C TRP A 56 -14.03 -17.34 -13.73
N SER A 57 -14.47 -16.76 -14.86
CA SER A 57 -14.43 -15.31 -15.10
C SER A 57 -15.16 -14.51 -14.03
N GLN A 58 -16.33 -14.97 -13.60
CA GLN A 58 -17.10 -14.32 -12.53
C GLN A 58 -16.34 -14.34 -11.19
N SER A 59 -15.73 -15.47 -10.83
CA SER A 59 -14.91 -15.58 -9.61
C SER A 59 -13.67 -14.70 -9.68
N ALA A 60 -13.00 -14.66 -10.84
CA ALA A 60 -11.86 -13.76 -11.08
C ALA A 60 -12.27 -12.29 -10.93
N GLY A 61 -13.40 -11.89 -11.52
CA GLY A 61 -13.94 -10.53 -11.40
C GLY A 61 -14.25 -10.14 -9.95
N GLN A 62 -14.80 -11.07 -9.16
CA GLN A 62 -15.06 -10.83 -7.73
C GLN A 62 -13.75 -10.67 -6.94
N ILE A 63 -12.78 -11.56 -7.13
CA ILE A 63 -11.48 -11.50 -6.45
C ILE A 63 -10.77 -10.17 -6.77
N VAL A 64 -10.75 -9.77 -8.05
CA VAL A 64 -10.14 -8.50 -8.47
C VAL A 64 -10.92 -7.31 -7.89
N GLY A 65 -12.25 -7.38 -7.82
CA GLY A 65 -13.05 -6.32 -7.20
C GLY A 65 -12.83 -6.18 -5.70
N ASP A 66 -12.58 -7.27 -4.98
CA ASP A 66 -12.24 -7.21 -3.56
C ASP A 66 -10.80 -6.72 -3.34
N ALA A 67 -9.86 -7.11 -4.21
CA ALA A 67 -8.50 -6.58 -4.21
C ALA A 67 -8.47 -5.06 -4.48
N GLU A 68 -9.28 -4.55 -5.42
CA GLU A 68 -9.40 -3.12 -5.70
C GLU A 68 -9.81 -2.33 -4.44
N LYS A 69 -10.82 -2.82 -3.70
CA LYS A 69 -11.23 -2.20 -2.42
C LYS A 69 -10.12 -2.26 -1.38
N GLY A 70 -9.32 -3.33 -1.37
CA GLY A 70 -8.16 -3.46 -0.50
C GLY A 70 -7.10 -2.39 -0.80
N VAL A 71 -6.78 -2.17 -2.08
CA VAL A 71 -5.88 -1.08 -2.50
C VAL A 71 -6.46 0.29 -2.13
N GLU A 72 -7.75 0.54 -2.42
CA GLU A 72 -8.43 1.79 -2.07
C GLU A 72 -8.34 2.08 -0.56
N LYS A 73 -8.51 1.05 0.28
CA LYS A 73 -8.38 1.18 1.73
C LYS A 73 -6.95 1.52 2.14
N ALA A 74 -5.94 0.90 1.53
CA ALA A 74 -4.53 1.20 1.79
C ALA A 74 -4.18 2.65 1.39
N THR A 75 -4.64 3.10 0.23
CA THR A 75 -4.51 4.48 -0.27
C THR A 75 -5.18 5.46 0.68
N SER A 76 -6.44 5.21 1.05
CA SER A 76 -7.22 6.09 1.94
C SER A 76 -6.60 6.18 3.34
N SER A 77 -6.02 5.08 3.84
CA SER A 77 -5.35 5.05 5.14
C SER A 77 -4.05 5.87 5.13
N PHE A 78 -3.31 5.86 4.02
CA PHE A 78 -2.10 6.64 3.87
C PHE A 78 -2.37 8.12 3.61
N SER A 79 -3.37 8.44 2.79
CA SER A 79 -3.72 9.84 2.47
C SER A 79 -4.21 10.64 3.67
N ALA A 80 -4.64 9.96 4.75
CA ALA A 80 -4.95 10.59 6.02
C ALA A 80 -3.70 11.05 6.81
N GLN A 81 -2.49 10.64 6.41
CA GLN A 81 -1.25 11.09 7.06
C GLN A 81 -0.91 12.53 6.68
N GLN A 82 -0.24 13.24 7.58
CA GLN A 82 0.20 14.62 7.37
C GLN A 82 1.73 14.70 7.44
N PRO A 83 2.42 15.01 6.32
CA PRO A 83 3.85 15.28 6.36
C PRO A 83 4.14 16.58 7.11
N SER A 84 5.23 16.62 7.87
CA SER A 84 5.63 17.80 8.68
C SER A 84 6.99 18.39 8.30
N THR A 85 7.75 17.71 7.44
CA THR A 85 9.06 18.12 6.93
C THR A 85 9.08 18.00 5.41
N GLU A 86 9.98 18.73 4.72
CA GLU A 86 10.13 18.60 3.26
C GLU A 86 10.48 17.17 2.83
N THR A 87 11.32 16.49 3.61
CA THR A 87 11.69 15.08 3.36
C THR A 87 10.47 14.18 3.44
N SER A 88 9.63 14.37 4.46
CA SER A 88 8.35 13.66 4.61
C SER A 88 7.36 14.01 3.50
N THR A 89 7.31 15.25 3.03
CA THR A 89 6.44 15.65 1.91
C THR A 89 6.82 14.91 0.63
N ARG A 90 8.11 14.83 0.29
CA ARG A 90 8.56 14.08 -0.90
C ARG A 90 8.25 12.60 -0.79
N LEU A 91 8.44 12.00 0.39
CA LEU A 91 8.06 10.62 0.64
C LEU A 91 6.55 10.43 0.48
N TYR A 92 5.74 11.32 1.05
CA TYR A 92 4.29 11.28 0.93
C TYR A 92 3.85 11.33 -0.53
N GLU A 93 4.35 12.27 -1.32
CA GLU A 93 4.04 12.38 -2.75
C GLU A 93 4.44 11.12 -3.53
N GLN A 94 5.63 10.58 -3.26
CA GLN A 94 6.10 9.35 -3.90
C GLN A 94 5.20 8.15 -3.58
N VAL A 95 4.83 8.00 -2.32
CA VAL A 95 4.00 6.88 -1.85
C VAL A 95 2.58 7.00 -2.38
N THR A 96 1.97 8.19 -2.29
CA THR A 96 0.65 8.47 -2.84
C THR A 96 0.61 8.17 -4.34
N LYS A 97 1.60 8.65 -5.10
CA LYS A 97 1.69 8.35 -6.53
C LYS A 97 1.77 6.84 -6.80
N THR A 98 2.59 6.11 -6.03
CA THR A 98 2.77 4.67 -6.24
C THR A 98 1.49 3.89 -5.89
N LEU A 99 0.77 4.30 -4.86
CA LEU A 99 -0.54 3.74 -4.49
C LEU A 99 -1.60 4.03 -5.56
N ASP A 100 -1.63 5.24 -6.10
CA ASP A 100 -2.55 5.63 -7.19
C ASP A 100 -2.27 4.85 -8.48
N ASP A 101 -0.98 4.66 -8.84
CA ASP A 101 -0.57 3.87 -10.00
C ASP A 101 -0.99 2.39 -9.82
N ALA A 102 -0.90 1.84 -8.61
CA ALA A 102 -1.38 0.50 -8.28
C ALA A 102 -2.91 0.38 -8.36
N GLN A 103 -3.64 1.34 -7.78
CA GLN A 103 -5.11 1.38 -7.83
C GLN A 103 -5.59 1.45 -9.28
N THR A 104 -4.99 2.32 -10.08
CA THR A 104 -5.30 2.46 -11.52
C THR A 104 -5.13 1.15 -12.26
N ALA A 105 -4.02 0.43 -12.04
CA ALA A 105 -3.76 -0.84 -12.70
C ALA A 105 -4.79 -1.92 -12.30
N VAL A 106 -5.13 -2.03 -11.01
CA VAL A 106 -6.13 -3.00 -10.52
C VAL A 106 -7.53 -2.65 -11.05
N THR A 107 -7.92 -1.38 -11.02
CA THR A 107 -9.18 -0.89 -11.59
C THR A 107 -9.29 -1.20 -13.08
N ALA A 108 -8.21 -1.01 -13.85
CA ALA A 108 -8.19 -1.34 -15.27
C ALA A 108 -8.46 -2.82 -15.54
N VAL A 109 -7.87 -3.71 -14.73
CA VAL A 109 -8.14 -5.16 -14.80
C VAL A 109 -9.60 -5.46 -14.47
N ARG A 110 -10.15 -4.88 -13.40
CA ARG A 110 -11.56 -5.09 -13.02
C ARG A 110 -12.49 -4.68 -14.17
N ILE A 111 -12.26 -3.52 -14.76
CA ILE A 111 -13.07 -3.01 -15.88
C ILE A 111 -12.97 -3.96 -17.07
N ALA A 112 -11.76 -4.40 -17.44
CA ALA A 112 -11.55 -5.33 -18.54
C ALA A 112 -12.28 -6.68 -18.31
N LEU A 113 -12.15 -7.25 -17.11
CA LEU A 113 -12.86 -8.48 -16.74
C LEU A 113 -14.39 -8.30 -16.73
N GLY A 114 -14.88 -7.16 -16.25
CA GLY A 114 -16.30 -6.80 -16.27
C GLY A 114 -16.87 -6.67 -17.69
N ASN A 115 -16.03 -6.28 -18.64
CA ASN A 115 -16.37 -6.23 -20.07
C ASN A 115 -16.17 -7.57 -20.81
N GLY A 116 -15.70 -8.61 -20.12
CA GLY A 116 -15.36 -9.90 -20.73
C GLY A 116 -14.10 -9.86 -21.61
N ASP A 117 -13.28 -8.82 -21.51
CA ASP A 117 -12.07 -8.62 -22.30
C ASP A 117 -10.82 -9.11 -21.56
N LEU A 118 -10.57 -10.42 -21.64
CA LEU A 118 -9.39 -11.02 -21.03
C LEU A 118 -8.08 -10.47 -21.64
N ALA A 119 -8.06 -10.14 -22.93
CA ALA A 119 -6.87 -9.62 -23.58
C ALA A 119 -6.49 -8.24 -23.03
N ALA A 120 -7.47 -7.36 -22.81
CA ALA A 120 -7.24 -6.07 -22.17
C ALA A 120 -6.79 -6.22 -20.70
N ALA A 121 -7.33 -7.20 -19.97
CA ALA A 121 -6.87 -7.51 -18.62
C ALA A 121 -5.39 -7.98 -18.61
N GLU A 122 -5.01 -8.85 -19.55
CA GLU A 122 -3.64 -9.35 -19.70
C GLU A 122 -2.62 -8.25 -20.01
N GLN A 123 -3.01 -7.23 -20.78
CA GLN A 123 -2.16 -6.08 -21.07
C GLN A 123 -1.75 -5.32 -19.80
N GLN A 124 -2.54 -5.40 -18.73
CA GLN A 124 -2.24 -4.76 -17.44
C GLN A 124 -1.22 -5.53 -16.59
N LEU A 125 -0.85 -6.77 -16.94
CA LEU A 125 0.09 -7.58 -16.15
C LEU A 125 1.45 -6.88 -15.97
N THR A 126 1.93 -6.16 -16.99
CA THR A 126 3.19 -5.41 -16.88
C THR A 126 3.06 -4.26 -15.88
N ALA A 127 1.96 -3.50 -15.94
CA ALA A 127 1.68 -2.41 -15.00
C ALA A 127 1.54 -2.94 -13.56
N LEU A 128 0.79 -4.03 -13.35
CA LEU A 128 0.66 -4.67 -12.04
C LEU A 128 2.02 -5.13 -11.48
N ARG A 129 2.89 -5.70 -12.32
CA ARG A 129 4.24 -6.14 -11.87
C ARG A 129 5.09 -4.95 -11.45
N GLN A 130 5.05 -3.88 -12.23
CA GLN A 130 5.78 -2.67 -11.92
C GLN A 130 5.27 -2.03 -10.63
N SER A 131 3.96 -1.80 -10.51
CA SER A 131 3.36 -1.24 -9.29
C SER A 131 3.64 -2.14 -8.07
N GLY A 132 3.55 -3.46 -8.20
CA GLY A 132 3.88 -4.40 -7.12
C GLY A 132 5.35 -4.32 -6.68
N ALA A 133 6.29 -4.16 -7.63
CA ALA A 133 7.70 -3.98 -7.32
C ALA A 133 7.99 -2.62 -6.64
N ASP A 134 7.33 -1.56 -7.10
CA ASP A 134 7.48 -0.21 -6.55
C ASP A 134 6.94 -0.14 -5.12
N LEU A 135 5.75 -0.71 -4.88
CA LEU A 135 5.18 -0.88 -3.55
C LEU A 135 6.06 -1.76 -2.66
N GLY A 136 6.61 -2.84 -3.20
CA GLY A 136 7.56 -3.70 -2.48
C GLY A 136 8.78 -2.92 -1.98
N ARG A 137 9.36 -2.04 -2.80
CA ARG A 137 10.49 -1.18 -2.40
C ARG A 137 10.11 -0.21 -1.27
N ILE A 138 8.92 0.38 -1.33
CA ILE A 138 8.40 1.25 -0.26
C ILE A 138 8.13 0.45 1.01
N GLY A 139 7.62 -0.78 0.89
CA GLY A 139 7.35 -1.68 2.00
C GLY A 139 8.59 -2.04 2.83
N GLU A 140 9.80 -1.91 2.26
CA GLU A 140 11.05 -2.17 2.95
C GLU A 140 11.59 -0.97 3.75
N LEU A 141 10.99 0.23 3.63
CA LEU A 141 11.43 1.45 4.32
C LEU A 141 11.36 1.40 5.85
N ALA A 142 10.62 0.44 6.41
CA ALA A 142 10.43 0.28 7.85
C ALA A 142 11.26 -0.87 8.47
N LYS A 143 12.21 -1.44 7.72
CA LYS A 143 13.23 -2.37 8.24
C LYS A 143 14.51 -1.61 8.57
#